data_AF-A2SE95-F1
#
_entry.id   AF-A2SE95-F1
#
_cell.length_a   1.000
_cell.length_b   1.000
_cell.length_c   1.000
_cell.angle_alpha   90.00
_cell.angle_beta   90.00
_cell.angle_gamma   90.00
#
_symmetry.space_group_name_H-M   'P 1'
#
loop_
_entity.id
_entity.type
_entity.pdbx_description
1 polymer ?
#
loop_
_entity_poly.entity_id
_entity_poly.type
_entity_poly.pdbx_seq_one_letter_code
_entity_poly.pdbx_strand_id
1 'polypeptide(L)'
;MKRIRICSASEIPGQGMKCYDTATGSKVLVVNSGDQFHAFQGLCPHQDVCLDEGFFDGSTLTCHQHLWQWDVKTGEALGLAEAPLERYEIEHVDGEIFVLQSSALRACELFKGISDAVIGRLDALARREEHGVAAALYDIGDPADDLYILESGRVEFEIGREDRTRMAGFMLRKGEMFGWAALLQDQPRRIARATCMEPSTFLRLKGEDVLKVLAEEPAAGFLVMRQLSTLITRHLRTQGGK
;
A
#
# COMPACT_ATOMS: atom_id res chain seq x y z
N MET A 1 -10.60 10.28 3.80
CA MET A 1 -10.26 9.34 2.71
C MET A 1 -10.55 10.02 1.40
N LYS A 2 -9.78 9.75 0.35
CA LYS A 2 -10.05 10.34 -0.96
C LYS A 2 -11.17 9.55 -1.63
N ARG A 3 -12.22 10.26 -2.03
CA ARG A 3 -13.33 9.69 -2.78
C ARG A 3 -12.93 9.57 -4.25
N ILE A 4 -12.95 8.36 -4.80
CA ILE A 4 -12.62 8.09 -6.20
C ILE A 4 -13.85 7.54 -6.88
N ARG A 5 -14.29 8.25 -7.92
CA ARG A 5 -15.37 7.80 -8.78
C ARG A 5 -14.91 6.55 -9.55
N ILE A 6 -15.71 5.49 -9.52
CA ILE A 6 -15.43 4.26 -10.26
C ILE A 6 -16.34 4.12 -11.49
N CYS A 7 -17.65 4.03 -11.30
CA CYS A 7 -18.61 3.78 -12.37
C CYS A 7 -20.04 4.14 -11.97
N SER A 8 -20.97 4.08 -12.92
CA SER A 8 -22.39 4.04 -12.62
C SER A 8 -22.79 2.66 -12.10
N ALA A 9 -23.66 2.62 -11.09
CA ALA A 9 -24.21 1.37 -10.54
C ALA A 9 -24.90 0.51 -11.60
N SER A 10 -25.46 1.12 -12.65
CA SER A 10 -26.13 0.40 -13.75
C SER A 10 -25.16 -0.34 -14.67
N GLU A 11 -23.86 -0.07 -14.60
CA GLU A 11 -22.84 -0.77 -15.41
C GLU A 11 -22.50 -2.16 -14.85
N ILE A 12 -22.83 -2.42 -13.58
CA ILE A 12 -22.57 -3.70 -12.92
C ILE A 12 -23.85 -4.53 -12.97
N PRO A 13 -23.87 -5.67 -13.68
CA PRO A 13 -25.02 -6.55 -13.68
C PRO A 13 -25.41 -6.99 -12.25
N GLY A 14 -26.70 -7.21 -12.00
CA GLY A 14 -27.13 -7.85 -10.75
C GLY A 14 -26.51 -9.23 -10.62
N GLN A 15 -25.90 -9.54 -9.46
CA GLN A 15 -25.07 -10.74 -9.27
C GLN A 15 -23.89 -10.82 -10.24
N GLY A 16 -23.36 -9.66 -10.65
CA GLY A 16 -22.22 -9.54 -11.55
C GLY A 16 -21.06 -8.78 -10.92
N MET A 17 -19.97 -8.67 -11.69
CA MET A 17 -18.77 -7.97 -11.28
C MET A 17 -18.06 -7.35 -12.49
N LYS A 18 -17.25 -6.31 -12.25
CA LYS A 18 -16.46 -5.66 -13.29
C LYS A 18 -15.25 -4.91 -12.71
N CYS A 19 -14.12 -4.95 -13.40
CA CYS A 19 -12.92 -4.19 -13.03
C CYS A 19 -12.89 -2.82 -13.70
N TYR A 20 -12.26 -1.87 -12.99
CA TYR A 20 -12.06 -0.51 -13.43
C TYR A 20 -10.65 -0.03 -13.06
N ASP A 21 -10.02 0.70 -13.96
CA ASP A 21 -8.79 1.42 -13.65
C ASP A 21 -9.12 2.77 -13.01
N THR A 22 -8.58 3.00 -11.83
CA THR A 22 -8.69 4.29 -11.15
C THR A 22 -7.79 5.32 -11.81
N ALA A 23 -8.11 6.61 -11.66
CA ALA A 23 -7.21 7.70 -12.09
C ALA A 23 -5.84 7.67 -11.39
N THR A 24 -5.74 6.92 -10.29
CA THR A 24 -4.50 6.67 -9.56
C THR A 24 -3.70 5.49 -10.14
N GLY A 25 -4.19 4.73 -11.10
CA GLY A 25 -3.48 3.58 -11.68
C GLY A 25 -3.68 2.25 -10.94
N SER A 26 -4.48 2.24 -9.87
CA SER A 26 -4.92 1.01 -9.21
C SER A 26 -6.12 0.41 -9.95
N LYS A 27 -6.19 -0.91 -10.07
CA LYS A 27 -7.37 -1.61 -10.58
C LYS A 27 -8.30 -2.00 -9.44
N VAL A 28 -9.59 -1.72 -9.58
CA VAL A 28 -10.64 -1.98 -8.58
C VAL A 28 -11.69 -2.89 -9.18
N LEU A 29 -12.01 -3.99 -8.50
CA LEU A 29 -13.16 -4.84 -8.81
C LEU A 29 -14.37 -4.31 -8.05
N VAL A 30 -15.48 -4.07 -8.75
CA VAL A 30 -16.79 -3.84 -8.13
C VAL A 30 -17.63 -5.09 -8.32
N VAL A 31 -18.18 -5.61 -7.23
CA VAL A 31 -19.07 -6.79 -7.22
C VAL A 31 -20.45 -6.34 -6.73
N ASN A 32 -21.50 -6.71 -7.46
CA ASN A 32 -22.88 -6.51 -7.06
C ASN A 32 -23.45 -7.84 -6.57
N SER A 33 -23.60 -8.03 -5.26
CA SER A 33 -24.14 -9.28 -4.69
C SER A 33 -25.66 -9.38 -4.81
N GLY A 34 -26.33 -8.43 -5.46
CA GLY A 34 -27.78 -8.26 -5.48
C GLY A 34 -28.28 -7.36 -4.35
N ASP A 35 -27.79 -7.61 -3.14
CA ASP A 35 -28.19 -6.86 -1.93
C ASP A 35 -27.39 -5.56 -1.75
N GLN A 36 -26.10 -5.60 -2.10
CA GLN A 36 -25.18 -4.49 -1.91
C GLN A 36 -24.02 -4.55 -2.92
N PHE A 37 -23.32 -3.43 -3.04
CA PHE A 37 -22.07 -3.37 -3.78
C PHE A 37 -20.89 -3.61 -2.85
N HIS A 38 -19.86 -4.25 -3.39
CA HIS A 38 -18.58 -4.49 -2.76
C HIS A 38 -17.46 -4.02 -3.68
N ALA A 39 -16.36 -3.55 -3.10
CA ALA A 39 -15.19 -3.15 -3.87
C ALA A 39 -13.91 -3.78 -3.30
N PHE A 40 -13.06 -4.30 -4.20
CA PHE A 40 -11.80 -4.96 -3.86
C PHE A 40 -10.67 -4.54 -4.80
N GLN A 41 -9.43 -4.92 -4.49
CA GLN A 41 -8.37 -4.94 -5.50
C GLN A 41 -8.84 -5.74 -6.72
N GLY A 42 -8.59 -5.23 -7.93
CA GLY A 42 -9.03 -5.85 -9.17
C GLY A 42 -8.17 -7.03 -9.64
N LEU A 43 -6.99 -7.17 -9.05
CA LEU A 43 -6.00 -8.18 -9.42
C LEU A 43 -5.91 -9.25 -8.33
N CYS A 44 -5.84 -10.51 -8.74
CA CYS A 44 -5.68 -11.65 -7.86
C CYS A 44 -4.35 -11.54 -7.09
N PRO A 45 -4.34 -11.58 -5.75
CA PRO A 45 -3.11 -11.43 -4.95
C PRO A 45 -2.09 -12.56 -5.14
N HIS A 46 -2.43 -13.62 -5.90
CA HIS A 46 -1.50 -14.69 -6.25
C HIS A 46 -0.56 -14.31 -7.39
N GLN A 47 -1.09 -13.90 -8.57
CA GLN A 47 -0.32 -13.64 -9.79
C GLN A 47 -0.96 -12.55 -10.67
N ASP A 48 -1.62 -11.58 -10.05
CA ASP A 48 -2.14 -10.37 -10.69
C ASP A 48 -3.11 -10.59 -11.86
N VAL A 49 -3.84 -11.70 -11.85
CA VAL A 49 -4.91 -12.01 -12.81
C VAL A 49 -6.11 -11.08 -12.58
N CYS A 50 -6.70 -10.56 -13.64
CA CYS A 50 -7.89 -9.71 -13.53
C CYS A 50 -9.08 -10.51 -13.01
N LEU A 51 -9.66 -10.10 -11.88
CA LEU A 51 -10.66 -10.90 -11.17
C LEU A 51 -12.04 -10.89 -11.83
N ASP A 52 -12.36 -9.91 -12.67
CA ASP A 52 -13.62 -9.87 -13.42
C ASP A 52 -13.67 -10.81 -14.63
N GLU A 53 -12.54 -11.42 -15.01
CA GLU A 53 -12.49 -12.58 -15.91
C GLU A 53 -12.85 -13.89 -15.19
N GLY A 54 -12.99 -13.85 -13.86
CA GLY A 54 -13.32 -14.98 -13.00
C GLY A 54 -14.81 -15.35 -12.98
N PHE A 55 -15.18 -16.08 -11.94
CA PHE A 55 -16.56 -16.49 -11.68
C PHE A 55 -17.06 -15.90 -10.37
N PHE A 56 -18.31 -15.47 -10.35
CA PHE A 56 -19.01 -15.03 -9.15
C PHE A 56 -20.38 -15.71 -9.07
N ASP A 57 -20.67 -16.37 -7.96
CA ASP A 57 -21.90 -17.15 -7.76
C ASP A 57 -22.94 -16.47 -6.83
N GLY A 58 -22.74 -15.18 -6.56
CA GLY A 58 -23.57 -14.41 -5.62
C GLY A 58 -22.98 -14.30 -4.21
N SER A 59 -22.08 -15.21 -3.81
CA SER A 59 -21.40 -15.16 -2.50
C SER A 59 -19.89 -15.31 -2.59
N THR A 60 -19.42 -16.13 -3.52
CA THR A 60 -18.01 -16.51 -3.68
C THR A 60 -17.47 -15.96 -4.99
N LEU A 61 -16.38 -15.20 -4.88
CA LEU A 61 -15.57 -14.80 -6.02
C LEU A 61 -14.49 -15.86 -6.25
N THR A 62 -14.33 -16.32 -7.49
CA THR A 62 -13.35 -17.33 -7.89
C THR A 62 -12.48 -16.82 -9.03
N CYS A 63 -11.16 -16.77 -8.82
CA CYS A 63 -10.19 -16.50 -9.88
C CYS A 63 -10.20 -17.65 -10.90
N HIS A 64 -10.30 -17.36 -12.20
CA HIS A 64 -10.40 -18.40 -13.24
C HIS A 64 -9.12 -19.24 -13.40
N GLN A 65 -7.95 -18.65 -13.15
CA GLN A 65 -6.69 -19.31 -13.50
C GLN A 65 -6.22 -20.32 -12.45
N HIS A 66 -6.25 -19.93 -11.17
CA HIS A 66 -5.70 -20.72 -10.06
C HIS A 66 -6.77 -21.16 -9.05
N LEU A 67 -8.03 -20.83 -9.31
CA LEU A 67 -9.19 -21.24 -8.51
C LEU A 67 -9.12 -20.79 -7.05
N TRP A 68 -8.38 -19.72 -6.75
CA TRP A 68 -8.45 -19.06 -5.45
C TRP A 68 -9.83 -18.43 -5.29
N GLN A 69 -10.37 -18.55 -4.08
CA GLN A 69 -11.73 -18.16 -3.77
C GLN A 69 -11.77 -17.23 -2.56
N TRP A 70 -12.77 -16.33 -2.56
CA TRP A 70 -12.99 -15.39 -1.47
C TRP A 70 -14.48 -15.20 -1.21
N ASP A 71 -14.81 -15.02 0.07
CA ASP A 71 -16.14 -14.59 0.48
C ASP A 71 -16.30 -13.09 0.13
N VAL A 72 -17.29 -12.74 -0.68
CA VAL A 72 -17.49 -11.34 -1.14
C VAL A 72 -17.99 -10.43 -0.02
N LYS A 73 -18.58 -10.96 1.06
CA LYS A 73 -19.01 -10.14 2.19
C LYS A 73 -17.83 -9.68 3.02
N THR A 74 -16.82 -10.52 3.23
CA THR A 74 -15.68 -10.20 4.10
C THR A 74 -14.39 -9.88 3.35
N GLY A 75 -14.20 -10.45 2.17
CA GLY A 75 -12.91 -10.46 1.44
C GLY A 75 -11.95 -11.56 1.93
N GLU A 76 -12.35 -12.36 2.91
CA GLU A 76 -11.51 -13.42 3.48
C GLU A 76 -11.28 -14.55 2.48
N ALA A 77 -10.08 -15.11 2.55
CA ALA A 77 -9.68 -16.24 1.74
C ALA A 77 -10.51 -17.49 2.09
N LEU A 78 -10.89 -18.25 1.06
CA LEU A 78 -11.58 -19.53 1.17
C LEU A 78 -10.74 -20.64 0.50
N GLY A 79 -10.87 -21.87 1.03
CA GLY A 79 -10.27 -23.05 0.43
C GLY A 79 -8.74 -22.98 0.35
N LEU A 80 -8.21 -22.94 -0.88
CA LEU A 80 -6.77 -22.94 -1.17
C LEU A 80 -6.15 -21.54 -1.17
N ALA A 81 -6.95 -20.48 -1.06
CA ALA A 81 -6.42 -19.12 -1.08
C ALA A 81 -5.61 -18.84 0.19
N GLU A 82 -4.39 -18.30 0.02
CA GLU A 82 -3.47 -18.04 1.13
C GLU A 82 -3.45 -16.56 1.56
N ALA A 83 -4.15 -15.68 0.83
CA ALA A 83 -4.23 -14.25 1.11
C ALA A 83 -5.66 -13.71 0.91
N PRO A 84 -6.15 -12.84 1.80
CA PRO A 84 -7.43 -12.17 1.62
C PRO A 84 -7.36 -11.12 0.51
N LEU A 85 -8.53 -10.69 0.02
CA LEU A 85 -8.63 -9.53 -0.86
C LEU A 85 -8.57 -8.23 -0.05
N GLU A 86 -7.82 -7.26 -0.53
CA GLU A 86 -7.93 -5.90 -0.04
C GLU A 86 -9.30 -5.33 -0.41
N ARG A 87 -10.05 -4.90 0.61
CA ARG A 87 -11.38 -4.31 0.46
C ARG A 87 -11.30 -2.79 0.47
N TYR A 88 -12.06 -2.16 -0.41
CA TYR A 88 -12.32 -0.72 -0.38
C TYR A 88 -13.67 -0.43 0.27
N GLU A 89 -13.72 0.63 1.07
CA GLU A 89 -14.98 1.22 1.47
C GLU A 89 -15.68 1.79 0.23
N ILE A 90 -16.99 1.57 0.14
CA ILE A 90 -17.79 1.93 -1.02
C ILE A 90 -18.89 2.90 -0.61
N GLU A 91 -19.10 3.93 -1.42
CA GLU A 91 -20.23 4.84 -1.32
C GLU A 91 -21.04 4.76 -2.60
N HIS A 92 -22.35 4.60 -2.45
CA HIS A 92 -23.30 4.69 -3.54
C HIS A 92 -24.13 5.96 -3.35
N VAL A 93 -23.95 6.95 -4.23
CA VAL A 93 -24.64 8.25 -4.14
C VAL A 93 -25.15 8.62 -5.53
N ASP A 94 -26.43 8.95 -5.64
CA ASP A 94 -27.08 9.39 -6.89
C ASP A 94 -26.88 8.41 -8.08
N GLY A 95 -26.89 7.10 -7.83
CA GLY A 95 -26.70 6.08 -8.86
C GLY A 95 -25.22 5.81 -9.20
N GLU A 96 -24.29 6.47 -8.51
CA GLU A 96 -22.87 6.42 -8.81
C GLU A 96 -22.08 5.72 -7.71
N ILE A 97 -21.13 4.87 -8.12
CA ILE A 97 -20.26 4.11 -7.23
C ILE A 97 -18.93 4.83 -7.07
N PHE A 98 -18.58 5.07 -5.82
CA PHE A 98 -17.30 5.61 -5.40
C PHE A 98 -16.62 4.65 -4.44
N VAL A 99 -15.30 4.58 -4.51
CA VAL A 99 -14.51 3.96 -3.45
C VAL A 99 -13.82 5.03 -2.63
N LEU A 100 -13.73 4.78 -1.33
CA LEU A 100 -12.92 5.56 -0.44
C LEU A 100 -11.55 4.90 -0.39
N GLN A 101 -10.59 5.52 -1.09
CA GLN A 101 -9.22 5.08 -0.99
C GLN A 101 -8.62 5.66 0.28
N SER A 102 -8.24 4.76 1.18
CA SER A 102 -7.35 5.08 2.28
C SER A 102 -5.96 5.32 1.69
N SER A 103 -5.37 6.48 1.95
CA SER A 103 -3.98 6.77 1.59
C SER A 103 -3.09 5.63 2.09
N ALA A 104 -2.08 5.18 1.33
CA ALA A 104 -1.15 4.16 1.82
C ALA A 104 -0.46 4.57 3.15
N LEU A 105 -0.44 5.87 3.47
CA LEU A 105 -0.13 6.41 4.79
C LEU A 105 -0.91 5.72 5.93
N ARG A 106 -2.20 5.42 5.77
CA ARG A 106 -2.99 4.74 6.82
C ARG A 106 -2.66 3.27 7.00
N ALA A 107 -2.33 2.60 5.91
CA ALA A 107 -1.91 1.20 5.95
C ALA A 107 -0.49 1.07 6.53
N CYS A 108 0.29 2.16 6.53
CA CYS A 108 1.62 2.18 7.06
C CYS A 108 1.63 2.10 8.59
N GLU A 109 2.37 1.13 9.12
CA GLU A 109 2.56 0.91 10.57
C GLU A 109 3.24 2.09 11.29
N LEU A 110 3.77 3.10 10.60
CA LEU A 110 4.29 4.33 11.21
C LEU A 110 3.16 5.32 11.59
N PHE A 111 2.03 5.29 10.90
CA PHE A 111 0.93 6.23 11.10
C PHE A 111 -0.32 5.56 11.70
N LYS A 112 -0.14 4.41 12.35
CA LYS A 112 -1.22 3.68 12.99
C LYS A 112 -1.77 4.47 14.17
N GLY A 113 -3.10 4.63 14.22
CA GLY A 113 -3.76 5.40 15.29
C GLY A 113 -3.59 6.91 15.18
N ILE A 114 -3.03 7.42 14.07
CA ILE A 114 -3.00 8.85 13.77
C ILE A 114 -4.37 9.27 13.23
N SER A 115 -4.82 10.46 13.63
CA SER A 115 -6.14 10.97 13.27
C SER A 115 -6.27 11.29 11.79
N ASP A 116 -7.49 11.21 11.28
CA ASP A 116 -7.87 11.51 9.91
C ASP A 116 -7.41 12.89 9.43
N ALA A 117 -7.47 13.88 10.33
CA ALA A 117 -7.05 15.24 10.04
C ALA A 117 -5.54 15.31 9.76
N VAL A 118 -4.73 14.65 10.58
CA VAL A 118 -3.26 14.62 10.40
C VAL A 118 -2.89 13.79 9.18
N ILE A 119 -3.52 12.62 8.99
CA ILE A 119 -3.33 11.82 7.77
C ILE A 119 -3.66 12.64 6.52
N GLY A 120 -4.78 13.38 6.51
CA GLY A 120 -5.16 14.21 5.36
C GLY A 120 -4.14 15.30 5.04
N ARG A 121 -3.50 15.89 6.05
CA ARG A 121 -2.42 16.86 5.88
C ARG A 121 -1.17 16.23 5.28
N LEU A 122 -0.79 15.04 5.75
CA LEU A 122 0.36 14.29 5.21
C LEU A 122 0.09 13.81 3.78
N ASP A 123 -1.13 13.36 3.50
CA ASP A 123 -1.55 12.90 2.16
C ASP A 123 -1.50 14.05 1.14
N ALA A 124 -1.86 15.27 1.55
CA ALA A 124 -1.74 16.47 0.72
C ALA A 124 -0.28 16.85 0.38
N LEU A 125 0.69 16.38 1.18
CA LEU A 125 2.12 16.57 0.95
C LEU A 125 2.75 15.41 0.17
N ALA A 126 2.09 14.25 0.13
CA ALA A 126 2.59 13.06 -0.52
C ALA A 126 2.55 13.19 -2.05
N ARG A 127 3.61 12.73 -2.70
CA ARG A 127 3.68 12.60 -4.16
C ARG A 127 3.65 11.13 -4.53
N ARG A 128 2.73 10.77 -5.42
CA ARG A 128 2.70 9.42 -5.98
C ARG A 128 3.76 9.31 -7.08
N GLU A 129 4.59 8.27 -7.02
CA GLU A 129 5.62 7.98 -8.03
C GLU A 129 5.48 6.53 -8.51
N GLU A 130 5.75 6.32 -9.80
CA GLU A 130 5.75 5.01 -10.45
C GLU A 130 7.13 4.73 -11.04
N HIS A 131 7.65 3.53 -10.80
CA HIS A 131 8.97 3.13 -11.26
C HIS A 131 8.93 1.74 -11.88
N GLY A 132 9.71 1.54 -12.94
CA GLY A 132 9.82 0.28 -13.64
C GLY A 132 10.71 -0.74 -12.93
N VAL A 133 10.75 -1.96 -13.48
CA VAL A 133 11.65 -3.04 -13.03
C VAL A 133 13.10 -2.56 -13.03
N ALA A 134 13.87 -2.95 -12.02
CA ALA A 134 15.27 -2.63 -11.81
C ALA A 134 15.60 -1.14 -11.60
N ALA A 135 14.59 -0.27 -11.48
CA ALA A 135 14.80 1.13 -11.13
C ALA A 135 15.25 1.24 -9.66
N ALA A 136 16.40 1.88 -9.43
CA ALA A 136 16.84 2.26 -8.10
C ALA A 136 16.18 3.58 -7.68
N LEU A 137 15.49 3.58 -6.54
CA LEU A 137 14.86 4.78 -5.98
C LEU A 137 15.89 5.72 -5.35
N TYR A 138 16.89 5.12 -4.71
CA TYR A 138 18.08 5.80 -4.19
C TYR A 138 19.17 4.77 -3.92
N ASP A 139 20.40 5.26 -3.82
CA ASP A 139 21.60 4.50 -3.54
C ASP A 139 22.23 4.86 -2.19
N ILE A 140 23.17 4.03 -1.74
CA ILE A 140 23.97 4.30 -0.54
C ILE A 140 24.76 5.60 -0.75
N GLY A 141 24.69 6.50 0.22
CA GLY A 141 25.37 7.80 0.17
C GLY A 141 24.54 8.91 -0.49
N ASP A 142 23.38 8.63 -1.06
CA ASP A 142 22.46 9.68 -1.51
C ASP A 142 21.95 10.51 -0.31
N PRO A 143 21.50 11.76 -0.52
CA PRO A 143 20.79 12.51 0.51
C PRO A 143 19.57 11.75 1.05
N ALA A 144 19.38 11.79 2.36
CA ALA A 144 18.27 11.14 3.04
C ALA A 144 17.13 12.13 3.34
N ASP A 145 16.57 12.75 2.31
CA ASP A 145 15.59 13.84 2.50
C ASP A 145 14.12 13.37 2.46
N ASP A 146 13.87 12.18 1.91
CA ASP A 146 12.52 11.66 1.69
C ASP A 146 12.31 10.28 2.32
N LEU A 147 11.07 9.98 2.67
CA LEU A 147 10.58 8.65 2.99
C LEU A 147 9.57 8.17 1.94
N TYR A 148 9.40 6.85 1.87
CA TYR A 148 8.57 6.19 0.87
C TYR A 148 7.68 5.15 1.52
N ILE A 149 6.46 5.02 1.02
CA ILE A 149 5.52 3.95 1.38
C ILE A 149 5.17 3.22 0.10
N LEU A 150 5.34 1.90 0.11
CA LEU A 150 5.03 1.04 -1.04
C LEU A 150 3.51 0.86 -1.17
N GLU A 151 2.91 1.36 -2.25
CA GLU A 151 1.47 1.17 -2.55
C GLU A 151 1.20 -0.13 -3.31
N SER A 152 2.08 -0.50 -4.23
CA SER A 152 2.04 -1.74 -5.01
C SER A 152 3.41 -2.08 -5.56
N GLY A 153 3.65 -3.36 -5.84
CA GLY A 153 4.93 -3.87 -6.34
C GLY A 153 5.80 -4.48 -5.25
N ARG A 154 7.09 -4.64 -5.55
CA ARG A 154 8.11 -5.24 -4.69
C ARG A 154 9.41 -4.47 -4.79
N VAL A 155 10.00 -4.17 -3.63
CA VAL A 155 11.30 -3.49 -3.54
C VAL A 155 12.26 -4.35 -2.74
N GLU A 156 13.44 -4.58 -3.31
CA GLU A 156 14.58 -5.14 -2.60
C GLU A 156 15.35 -4.02 -1.90
N PHE A 157 15.62 -4.20 -0.62
CA PHE A 157 16.34 -3.24 0.21
C PHE A 157 17.68 -3.81 0.66
N GLU A 158 18.77 -3.25 0.14
CA GLU A 158 20.15 -3.71 0.37
C GLU A 158 20.89 -2.72 1.26
N ILE A 159 21.36 -3.16 2.43
CA ILE A 159 22.08 -2.30 3.38
C ILE A 159 23.58 -2.47 3.18
N GLY A 160 24.29 -1.35 3.00
CA GLY A 160 25.74 -1.37 2.89
C GLY A 160 26.41 -1.66 4.22
N ARG A 161 27.27 -2.69 4.29
CA ARG A 161 28.29 -2.83 5.34
C ARG A 161 29.68 -2.81 4.71
N GLU A 162 30.65 -2.25 5.44
CA GLU A 162 32.07 -2.17 5.02
C GLU A 162 32.72 -3.55 4.86
N ASP A 163 32.18 -4.61 5.48
CA ASP A 163 32.79 -5.92 5.49
C ASP A 163 32.06 -6.92 4.57
N ARG A 164 32.86 -7.67 3.81
CA ARG A 164 32.51 -8.28 2.51
C ARG A 164 31.61 -9.53 2.61
N THR A 165 30.33 -9.34 2.88
CA THR A 165 29.33 -10.33 2.49
C THR A 165 28.02 -9.60 2.20
N ARG A 166 27.54 -9.66 0.94
CA ARG A 166 26.19 -9.21 0.60
C ARG A 166 25.22 -10.05 1.44
N MET A 167 24.68 -9.50 2.52
CA MET A 167 23.45 -10.05 3.09
C MET A 167 22.38 -9.89 2.03
N ALA A 168 21.60 -10.94 1.76
CA ALA A 168 20.44 -10.85 0.90
C ALA A 168 19.59 -9.65 1.35
N GLY A 169 19.26 -8.76 0.42
CA GLY A 169 18.33 -7.68 0.68
C GLY A 169 17.02 -8.26 1.21
N PHE A 170 16.35 -7.54 2.11
CA PHE A 170 15.02 -7.96 2.53
C PHE A 170 13.98 -7.31 1.63
N MET A 171 12.91 -8.06 1.38
CA MET A 171 11.84 -7.66 0.48
C MET A 171 10.80 -6.84 1.22
N LEU A 172 10.60 -5.61 0.76
CA LEU A 172 9.53 -4.74 1.22
C LEU A 172 8.22 -5.07 0.52
N ARG A 173 7.12 -5.03 1.27
CA ARG A 173 5.76 -5.31 0.79
C ARG A 173 4.88 -4.07 0.86
N LYS A 174 3.72 -4.14 0.18
CA LYS A 174 2.69 -3.11 0.25
C LYS A 174 2.39 -2.68 1.69
N GLY A 175 2.30 -1.36 1.91
CA GLY A 175 2.10 -0.73 3.21
C GLY A 175 3.38 -0.55 4.03
N GLU A 176 4.48 -1.20 3.67
CA GLU A 176 5.76 -0.98 4.34
C GLU A 176 6.40 0.33 3.90
N MET A 177 7.06 0.96 4.87
CA MET A 177 7.77 2.22 4.67
C MET A 177 9.28 2.00 4.73
N PHE A 178 10.00 2.75 3.90
CA PHE A 178 11.45 2.82 3.88
C PHE A 178 11.91 4.27 3.71
N GLY A 179 13.22 4.50 3.81
CA GLY A 179 13.77 5.86 3.80
C GLY A 179 13.47 6.67 5.06
N TRP A 180 13.04 6.02 6.15
CA TRP A 180 12.73 6.65 7.44
C TRP A 180 13.88 7.44 8.07
N ALA A 181 15.12 7.25 7.59
CA ALA A 181 16.27 8.08 7.96
C ALA A 181 16.01 9.58 7.73
N ALA A 182 15.12 9.94 6.78
CA ALA A 182 14.69 11.31 6.55
C ALA A 182 13.96 11.97 7.74
N LEU A 183 13.54 11.19 8.73
CA LEU A 183 12.94 11.69 9.98
C LEU A 183 13.97 11.85 11.10
N LEU A 184 15.25 11.53 10.86
CA LEU A 184 16.31 11.57 11.87
C LEU A 184 17.28 12.73 11.60
N GLN A 185 17.68 13.42 12.67
CA GLN A 185 18.58 14.58 12.57
C GLN A 185 20.01 14.18 12.17
N ASP A 186 20.52 13.06 12.69
CA ASP A 186 21.93 12.67 12.54
C ASP A 186 22.18 11.64 11.43
N GLN A 187 21.26 11.51 10.46
CA GLN A 187 21.41 10.59 9.32
C GLN A 187 21.15 11.29 7.98
N PRO A 188 22.02 12.20 7.54
CA PRO A 188 21.82 12.97 6.30
C PRO A 188 22.00 12.14 5.02
N ARG A 189 22.45 10.89 5.13
CA ARG A 189 22.87 10.05 4.00
C ARG A 189 22.21 8.68 4.07
N ARG A 190 21.81 8.14 2.92
CA ARG A 190 21.25 6.80 2.79
C ARG A 190 22.29 5.74 3.18
N ILE A 191 21.88 4.80 4.01
CA ILE A 191 22.70 3.64 4.43
C ILE A 191 22.38 2.36 3.63
N ALA A 192 21.47 2.48 2.66
CA ALA A 192 20.94 1.36 1.90
C ALA A 192 20.56 1.80 0.49
N ARG A 193 20.49 0.83 -0.41
CA ARG A 193 19.91 0.96 -1.75
C ARG A 193 18.51 0.34 -1.76
N ALA A 194 17.59 0.98 -2.46
CA ALA A 194 16.24 0.47 -2.70
C ALA A 194 16.02 0.29 -4.21
N THR A 195 15.76 -0.96 -4.64
CA THR A 195 15.62 -1.32 -6.06
C THR A 195 14.26 -1.97 -6.31
N CYS A 196 13.54 -1.52 -7.33
CA CYS A 196 12.27 -2.12 -7.75
C CYS A 196 12.52 -3.47 -8.42
N MET A 197 11.83 -4.52 -7.97
CA MET A 197 11.93 -5.87 -8.54
C MET A 197 10.84 -6.14 -9.58
N GLU A 198 9.77 -5.34 -9.55
CA GLU A 198 8.66 -5.32 -10.50
C GLU A 198 8.15 -3.87 -10.65
N PRO A 199 7.29 -3.54 -11.63
CA PRO A 199 6.68 -2.22 -11.69
C PRO A 199 6.02 -1.87 -10.35
N SER A 200 6.45 -0.76 -9.75
CA SER A 200 6.11 -0.44 -8.35
C SER A 200 5.63 1.01 -8.22
N THR A 201 4.68 1.22 -7.31
CA THR A 201 4.08 2.53 -7.03
C THR A 201 4.29 2.91 -5.58
N PHE A 202 4.58 4.19 -5.33
CA PHE A 202 4.99 4.69 -4.01
C PHE A 202 4.29 6.01 -3.67
N LEU A 203 4.04 6.23 -2.38
CA LEU A 203 3.91 7.57 -1.83
C LEU A 203 5.26 8.04 -1.33
N ARG A 204 5.78 9.13 -1.88
CA ARG A 204 6.98 9.83 -1.43
C ARG A 204 6.60 11.05 -0.61
N LEU A 205 7.23 11.22 0.54
CA LEU A 205 7.08 12.40 1.40
C LEU A 205 8.45 12.95 1.78
N LYS A 206 8.59 14.28 1.76
CA LYS A 206 9.75 14.96 2.31
C LYS A 206 9.75 14.85 3.84
N GLY A 207 10.88 14.44 4.42
CA GLY A 207 11.04 14.32 5.86
C GLY A 207 10.79 15.64 6.60
N GLU A 208 11.29 16.76 6.05
CA GLU A 208 11.08 18.10 6.61
C GLU A 208 9.59 18.46 6.76
N ASP A 209 8.78 18.15 5.75
CA ASP A 209 7.36 18.48 5.74
C ASP A 209 6.58 17.58 6.70
N VAL A 210 6.93 16.29 6.77
CA VAL A 210 6.36 15.36 7.76
C VAL A 210 6.67 15.83 9.18
N LEU A 211 7.94 16.14 9.47
CA LEU A 211 8.36 16.62 10.79
C LEU A 211 7.63 17.91 11.19
N LYS A 212 7.42 18.83 10.24
CA LYS A 212 6.66 20.06 10.47
C LYS A 212 5.20 19.77 10.88
N VAL A 213 4.51 18.87 10.17
CA VAL A 213 3.14 18.47 10.53
C VAL A 213 3.11 17.83 11.92
N LEU A 214 4.07 16.97 12.24
CA LEU A 214 4.14 16.29 13.54
C LEU A 214 4.49 17.23 14.70
N ALA A 215 5.28 18.28 14.45
CA ALA A 215 5.60 19.30 15.44
C ALA A 215 4.37 20.16 15.79
N GLU A 216 3.50 20.42 14.82
CA GLU A 216 2.23 21.14 15.03
C GLU A 216 1.16 20.27 15.72
N GLU A 217 1.31 18.95 15.71
CA GLU A 217 0.37 17.97 16.27
C GLU A 217 1.08 17.00 17.25
N PRO A 218 1.44 17.45 18.47
CA PRO A 218 2.37 16.72 19.34
C PRO A 218 1.93 15.32 19.74
N ALA A 219 0.61 15.08 19.86
CA ALA A 219 0.08 13.75 20.14
C ALA A 219 0.36 12.77 18.98
N ALA A 220 0.21 13.23 17.74
CA ALA A 220 0.56 12.46 16.56
C ALA A 220 2.08 12.27 16.47
N GLY A 221 2.86 13.33 16.70
CA GLY A 221 4.32 13.26 16.73
C GLY A 221 4.85 12.22 17.73
N PHE A 222 4.33 12.19 18.95
CA PHE A 222 4.69 11.19 19.95
C PHE A 222 4.41 9.75 19.48
N LEU A 223 3.23 9.51 18.90
CA LEU A 223 2.86 8.19 18.39
C LEU A 223 3.76 7.74 17.24
N VAL A 224 4.02 8.62 16.28
CA VAL A 224 4.92 8.37 15.15
C VAL A 224 6.33 8.04 15.63
N MET A 225 6.89 8.84 16.56
CA MET A 225 8.24 8.60 17.08
C MET A 225 8.33 7.28 17.86
N ARG A 226 7.28 6.92 18.61
CA ARG A 226 7.19 5.61 19.27
C ARG A 226 7.15 4.47 18.26
N GLN A 227 6.37 4.59 17.19
CA GLN A 227 6.29 3.59 16.12
C GLN A 227 7.62 3.47 15.37
N LEU A 228 8.27 4.59 15.05
CA LEU A 228 9.59 4.63 14.44
C LEU A 228 10.64 3.87 15.27
N SER A 229 10.67 4.10 16.59
CA SER A 229 11.60 3.38 17.48
C SER A 229 11.39 1.86 17.45
N THR A 230 10.14 1.42 17.27
CA THR A 230 9.78 0.01 17.15
C THR A 230 10.24 -0.55 15.81
N LEU A 231 10.02 0.19 14.72
CA LEU A 231 10.45 -0.19 13.38
C LEU A 231 11.98 -0.34 13.28
N ILE A 232 12.73 0.63 13.80
CA ILE A 232 14.19 0.58 13.85
C ILE A 232 14.66 -0.66 14.63
N THR A 233 14.05 -0.94 15.78
CA THR A 233 14.40 -2.12 16.59
C THR A 233 14.11 -3.43 15.85
N ARG A 234 12.95 -3.54 15.17
CA ARG A 234 12.60 -4.70 14.35
C ARG A 234 13.65 -4.91 13.25
N HIS A 235 14.02 -3.81 12.61
CA HIS A 235 14.97 -3.79 11.51
C HIS A 235 16.38 -4.22 11.96
N LEU A 236 16.83 -3.80 13.13
CA LEU A 236 18.09 -4.25 13.74
C LEU A 236 18.04 -5.74 14.15
N ARG A 237 16.89 -6.24 14.62
CA ARG A 237 16.73 -7.66 14.99
C ARG A 237 16.72 -8.59 13.79
N THR A 238 16.08 -8.19 12.68
CA THR A 238 16.15 -8.93 11.42
C THR A 238 17.58 -9.02 10.86
N GLN A 239 18.47 -8.12 11.27
CA GLN A 239 19.91 -8.19 10.95
C GLN A 239 20.75 -9.04 11.92
N GLY A 240 20.19 -9.43 13.08
CA GLY A 240 20.90 -10.12 14.16
C GLY A 240 20.63 -11.62 14.26
N GLY A 241 19.78 -12.19 13.40
CA GLY A 241 19.51 -13.62 13.35
C GLY A 241 20.70 -14.39 12.76
N LYS A 242 21.54 -14.93 13.65
CA LYS A 242 22.34 -16.12 13.37
C LYS A 242 21.52 -17.37 13.65
#